data_AF-A0A8T4YD51-F1
#
_entry.id   AF-A0A8T4YD51-F1
#
_cell.length_a   1.000
_cell.length_b   1.000
_cell.length_c   1.000
_cell.angle_alpha   90.00
_cell.angle_beta   90.00
_cell.angle_gamma   90.00
#
_symmetry.space_group_name_H-M   'P 1'
#
loop_
_entity.id
_entity.type
_entity.pdbx_description
1 polymer ?
#
loop_
_entity_poly.entity_id
_entity_poly.type
_entity_poly.pdbx_seq_one_letter_code
_entity_poly.pdbx_strand_id
1 'polypeptide(L)'
;PLKKGFGVRDPSKVRLVPLRMFKGESNLQPGARVRFRDMLATVRSISSGRVQLDFNHPLAGKTIIYEVEVKNDVKDSIDRIKLLLHRRLPTIPVEKFSLSLTSNVLTIIMPPESYMVDGIQIIKRGIANDVLRFIPEVSKIVFTEEYVRRIEAKTESKEVEEVKEPSSE
;
A
#
# COMPACT_ATOMS: atom_id res chain seq x y z
N PRO A 1 21.34 10.11 -15.08
CA PRO A 1 22.69 9.78 -14.53
C PRO A 1 22.61 8.70 -13.44
N LEU A 2 23.55 7.74 -13.40
CA LEU A 2 23.53 6.61 -12.45
C LEU A 2 23.39 7.03 -10.99
N LYS A 3 24.07 8.13 -10.60
CA LYS A 3 24.01 8.71 -9.25
C LYS A 3 22.62 9.21 -8.84
N LYS A 4 21.71 9.48 -9.79
CA LYS A 4 20.32 9.88 -9.54
C LYS A 4 19.32 8.70 -9.60
N GLY A 5 19.80 7.50 -9.91
CA GLY A 5 19.02 6.26 -9.92
C GLY A 5 19.48 5.32 -8.80
N PHE A 6 19.74 4.05 -9.13
CA PHE A 6 20.18 3.03 -8.18
C PHE A 6 21.69 3.04 -7.88
N GLY A 7 22.39 4.12 -8.25
CA GLY A 7 23.82 4.30 -8.01
C GLY A 7 24.72 3.57 -9.00
N VAL A 8 26.03 3.78 -8.81
CA VAL A 8 27.07 3.07 -9.56
C VAL A 8 27.22 1.68 -8.95
N ARG A 9 27.49 0.67 -9.80
CA ARG A 9 27.78 -0.68 -9.32
C ARG A 9 29.12 -0.68 -8.59
N ASP A 10 29.13 -1.19 -7.37
CA ASP A 10 30.30 -1.27 -6.52
C ASP A 10 31.02 -2.62 -6.73
N PRO A 11 32.26 -2.63 -7.27
CA PRO A 11 33.02 -3.87 -7.47
C PRO A 11 33.33 -4.61 -6.17
N SER A 12 33.43 -3.91 -5.02
CA SER A 12 33.73 -4.52 -3.71
C SER A 12 32.55 -5.35 -3.18
N LYS A 13 31.34 -5.10 -3.69
CA LYS A 13 30.13 -5.88 -3.41
C LYS A 13 30.00 -7.13 -4.29
N VAL A 14 31.07 -7.51 -4.96
CA VAL A 14 31.13 -8.73 -5.78
C VAL A 14 32.09 -9.69 -5.09
N ARG A 15 31.62 -10.87 -4.72
CA ARG A 15 32.42 -11.83 -3.94
C ARG A 15 32.38 -13.21 -4.58
N LEU A 16 33.52 -13.90 -4.51
CA LEU A 16 33.61 -15.30 -4.89
C LEU A 16 33.35 -16.16 -3.66
N VAL A 17 32.39 -17.07 -3.77
CA VAL A 17 32.01 -17.99 -2.69
C VAL A 17 32.18 -19.43 -3.19
N PRO A 18 32.69 -20.37 -2.37
CA PRO A 18 32.77 -21.77 -2.75
C PRO A 18 31.38 -22.37 -3.05
N LEU A 19 31.26 -23.11 -4.16
CA LEU A 19 30.00 -23.73 -4.59
C LEU A 19 29.41 -24.67 -3.52
N ARG A 20 30.26 -25.33 -2.73
CA ARG A 20 29.86 -26.20 -1.62
C ARG A 20 28.98 -25.53 -0.55
N MET A 21 28.98 -24.19 -0.48
CA MET A 21 28.16 -23.42 0.46
C MET A 21 26.68 -23.33 0.04
N PHE A 22 26.35 -23.72 -1.19
CA PHE A 22 25.00 -23.66 -1.75
C PHE A 22 24.39 -25.06 -1.93
N LYS A 23 24.84 -26.05 -1.15
CA LYS A 23 24.23 -27.38 -1.13
C LYS A 23 22.77 -27.27 -0.71
N GLY A 24 21.85 -27.78 -1.53
CA GLY A 24 20.41 -27.68 -1.30
C GLY A 24 19.73 -26.50 -2.01
N GLU A 25 20.48 -25.59 -2.62
CA GLU A 25 19.92 -24.56 -3.50
C GLU A 25 19.63 -25.17 -4.88
N SER A 26 18.36 -25.44 -5.16
CA SER A 26 17.93 -26.15 -6.39
C SER A 26 18.04 -25.28 -7.65
N ASN A 27 18.01 -23.96 -7.52
CA ASN A 27 17.95 -23.02 -8.65
C ASN A 27 19.20 -22.15 -8.80
N LEU A 28 20.37 -22.69 -8.44
CA LEU A 28 21.63 -21.96 -8.52
C LEU A 28 22.14 -21.85 -9.97
N GLN A 29 21.81 -20.73 -10.62
CA GLN A 29 22.22 -20.41 -12.00
C GLN A 29 22.54 -18.93 -12.16
N PRO A 30 23.31 -18.51 -13.18
CA PRO A 30 23.50 -17.09 -13.50
C PRO A 30 22.16 -16.34 -13.60
N GLY A 31 22.07 -15.20 -12.93
CA GLY A 31 20.84 -14.40 -12.80
C GLY A 31 19.96 -14.75 -11.60
N ALA A 32 20.13 -15.94 -10.98
CA ALA A 32 19.35 -16.33 -9.81
C ALA A 32 19.62 -15.41 -8.61
N ARG A 33 18.59 -15.17 -7.80
CA ARG A 33 18.73 -14.47 -6.51
C ARG A 33 18.81 -15.49 -5.39
N VAL A 34 19.86 -15.42 -4.60
CA VAL A 34 20.11 -16.31 -3.47
C VAL A 34 20.29 -15.51 -2.19
N ARG A 35 19.91 -16.10 -1.05
CA ARG A 35 20.20 -15.53 0.27
C ARG A 35 21.51 -16.12 0.78
N PHE A 36 22.50 -15.26 1.04
CA PHE A 36 23.79 -15.66 1.57
C PHE A 36 24.14 -14.80 2.79
N ARG A 37 24.25 -15.42 3.97
CA ARG A 37 24.48 -14.74 5.26
C ARG A 37 23.51 -13.56 5.48
N ASP A 38 22.23 -13.85 5.34
CA ASP A 38 21.11 -12.90 5.47
C ASP A 38 21.08 -11.73 4.49
N MET A 39 21.98 -11.71 3.51
CA MET A 39 21.96 -10.76 2.40
C MET A 39 21.46 -11.41 1.13
N LEU A 40 20.69 -10.66 0.35
CA LEU A 40 20.31 -11.07 -1.00
C LEU A 40 21.45 -10.77 -1.97
N ALA A 41 21.80 -11.74 -2.80
CA ALA A 41 22.78 -11.60 -3.85
C ALA A 41 22.27 -12.16 -5.17
N THR A 42 22.75 -11.62 -6.28
CA THR A 42 22.54 -12.19 -7.62
C THR A 42 23.75 -13.01 -8.02
N VAL A 43 23.53 -14.25 -8.45
CA VAL A 43 24.57 -15.09 -9.03
C VAL A 43 24.97 -14.49 -10.38
N ARG A 44 26.22 -14.08 -10.54
CA ARG A 44 26.73 -13.56 -11.81
C ARG A 44 27.23 -14.68 -12.72
N SER A 45 27.96 -15.63 -12.15
CA SER A 45 28.55 -16.75 -12.86
C SER A 45 28.88 -17.87 -11.89
N ILE A 46 28.97 -19.09 -12.42
CA ILE A 46 29.43 -20.28 -11.72
C ILE A 46 30.58 -20.84 -12.55
N SER A 47 31.78 -20.90 -11.96
CA SER A 47 32.99 -21.35 -12.67
C SER A 47 33.94 -22.03 -11.69
N SER A 48 34.55 -23.15 -12.11
CA SER A 48 35.60 -23.85 -11.36
C SER A 48 35.28 -24.07 -9.88
N GLY A 49 34.06 -24.51 -9.57
CA GLY A 49 33.61 -24.76 -8.18
C GLY A 49 33.43 -23.50 -7.32
N ARG A 50 33.40 -22.32 -7.93
CA ARG A 50 33.14 -21.03 -7.28
C ARG A 50 31.92 -20.35 -7.90
N VAL A 51 31.18 -19.65 -7.06
CA VAL A 51 30.00 -18.87 -7.41
C VAL A 51 30.36 -17.41 -7.21
N GLN A 52 30.24 -16.60 -8.27
CA GLN A 52 30.40 -15.16 -8.17
C GLN A 52 29.07 -14.55 -7.77
N LEU A 53 28.99 -14.04 -6.55
CA LEU A 53 27.82 -13.35 -6.01
C LEU A 53 27.98 -11.84 -6.13
N ASP A 54 26.91 -11.17 -6.54
CA ASP A 54 26.81 -9.72 -6.60
C ASP A 54 25.76 -9.21 -5.61
N PHE A 55 26.18 -8.41 -4.64
CA PHE A 55 25.34 -7.85 -3.58
C PHE A 55 24.89 -6.41 -3.90
N ASN A 56 25.13 -5.92 -5.12
CA ASN A 56 24.59 -4.62 -5.54
C ASN A 56 23.07 -4.67 -5.72
N HIS A 57 22.43 -3.50 -5.71
CA HIS A 57 21.04 -3.39 -6.15
C HIS A 57 20.93 -3.91 -7.61
N PRO A 58 19.88 -4.67 -7.99
CA PRO A 58 19.76 -5.27 -9.32
C PRO A 58 19.87 -4.29 -10.52
N LEU A 59 19.59 -3.02 -10.26
CA LEU A 59 19.62 -1.93 -11.24
C LEU A 59 20.86 -1.02 -11.11
N ALA A 60 21.80 -1.34 -10.21
CA ALA A 60 23.02 -0.57 -10.04
C ALA A 60 23.89 -0.62 -11.31
N GLY A 61 24.42 0.53 -11.71
CA GLY A 61 25.19 0.66 -12.96
C GLY A 61 24.34 0.66 -14.25
N LYS A 62 23.01 0.57 -14.14
CA LYS A 62 22.10 0.71 -15.29
C LYS A 62 21.52 2.13 -15.35
N THR A 63 21.50 2.71 -16.54
CA THR A 63 20.74 3.94 -16.79
C THR A 63 19.27 3.58 -16.92
N ILE A 64 18.43 4.14 -16.06
CA ILE A 64 16.97 3.97 -16.14
C ILE A 64 16.40 5.15 -16.90
N ILE A 65 15.60 4.85 -17.92
CA ILE A 65 14.85 5.81 -18.71
C ILE A 65 13.40 5.69 -18.29
N TYR A 66 12.79 6.80 -17.89
CA TYR A 66 11.38 6.88 -17.55
C TYR A 66 10.70 7.79 -18.56
N GLU A 67 9.56 7.33 -19.07
CA GLU A 67 8.57 8.19 -19.71
C GLU A 67 7.56 8.58 -18.64
N VAL A 68 7.42 9.89 -18.40
CA VAL A 68 6.57 10.41 -17.33
C VAL A 68 5.61 11.41 -17.96
N GLU A 69 4.32 11.18 -17.74
CA GLU A 69 3.26 12.09 -18.12
C GLU A 69 2.61 12.67 -16.86
N VAL A 70 2.51 13.99 -16.79
CA VAL A 70 1.78 14.65 -15.70
C VAL A 70 0.30 14.64 -16.07
N LYS A 71 -0.47 13.75 -15.42
CA LYS A 71 -1.90 13.58 -15.72
C LYS A 71 -2.75 14.76 -15.27
N ASN A 72 -2.51 15.26 -14.05
CA ASN A 72 -3.29 16.36 -13.49
C ASN A 72 -2.53 17.10 -12.40
N ASP A 73 -2.79 18.40 -12.27
CA ASP A 73 -2.36 19.25 -11.14
C ASP A 73 -3.54 19.46 -10.20
N VAL A 74 -3.56 18.73 -9.09
CA VAL A 74 -4.70 18.74 -8.14
C VAL A 74 -4.53 19.88 -7.15
N LYS A 75 -5.37 20.91 -7.30
CA LYS A 75 -5.35 22.12 -6.47
C LYS A 75 -6.33 22.09 -5.30
N ASP A 76 -7.47 21.41 -5.48
CA ASP A 76 -8.49 21.30 -4.45
C ASP A 76 -7.98 20.53 -3.22
N SER A 77 -8.22 21.08 -2.03
CA SER A 77 -7.70 20.52 -0.78
C SER A 77 -8.29 19.14 -0.47
N ILE A 78 -9.59 18.93 -0.71
CA ILE A 78 -10.25 17.65 -0.44
C ILE A 78 -9.71 16.58 -1.37
N ASP A 79 -9.54 16.88 -2.66
CA ASP A 79 -8.98 15.92 -3.61
C ASP A 79 -7.50 15.62 -3.32
N ARG A 80 -6.73 16.61 -2.86
CA ARG A 80 -5.36 16.37 -2.36
C ARG A 80 -5.37 15.45 -1.14
N ILE A 81 -6.30 15.62 -0.20
CA ILE A 81 -6.47 14.73 0.97
C ILE A 81 -6.78 13.30 0.50
N LYS A 82 -7.69 13.11 -0.46
CA LYS A 82 -8.01 11.80 -1.03
C LYS A 82 -6.76 11.11 -1.59
N LEU A 83 -5.91 11.83 -2.32
CA LEU A 83 -4.66 11.27 -2.84
C LEU A 83 -3.66 10.89 -1.73
N LEU A 84 -3.58 11.69 -0.66
CA LEU A 84 -2.75 11.36 0.51
C LEU A 84 -3.29 10.12 1.25
N LEU A 85 -4.62 9.97 1.33
CA LEU A 85 -5.26 8.76 1.86
C LEU A 85 -4.92 7.55 1.01
N HIS A 86 -5.10 7.62 -0.31
CA HIS A 86 -4.76 6.53 -1.23
C HIS A 86 -3.30 6.10 -1.10
N ARG A 87 -2.38 7.08 -0.97
CA ARG A 87 -0.94 6.81 -0.80
C ARG A 87 -0.63 5.98 0.45
N ARG A 88 -1.43 6.12 1.51
CA ARG A 88 -1.21 5.47 2.81
C ARG A 88 -2.07 4.22 3.00
N LEU A 89 -3.25 4.19 2.38
CA LEU A 89 -4.23 3.09 2.41
C LEU A 89 -4.63 2.71 0.97
N PRO A 90 -3.70 2.17 0.16
CA PRO A 90 -3.96 1.89 -1.26
C PRO A 90 -4.99 0.77 -1.46
N THR A 91 -5.21 -0.07 -0.46
CA THR A 91 -6.17 -1.18 -0.49
C THR A 91 -7.61 -0.74 -0.33
N ILE A 92 -7.86 0.51 0.09
CA ILE A 92 -9.20 1.03 0.36
C ILE A 92 -9.51 2.13 -0.68
N PRO A 93 -10.63 2.00 -1.43
CA PRO A 93 -11.07 3.05 -2.35
C PRO A 93 -11.27 4.37 -1.62
N VAL A 94 -10.78 5.47 -2.21
CA VAL A 94 -10.84 6.81 -1.59
C VAL A 94 -12.26 7.32 -1.45
N GLU A 95 -13.17 6.83 -2.30
CA GLU A 95 -14.59 7.19 -2.33
C GLU A 95 -15.35 6.67 -1.11
N LYS A 96 -14.81 5.65 -0.42
CA LYS A 96 -15.39 5.13 0.82
C LYS A 96 -15.11 6.02 2.04
N PHE A 97 -14.17 6.95 1.93
CA PHE A 97 -13.88 7.91 2.99
C PHE A 97 -14.82 9.12 2.84
N SER A 98 -15.51 9.48 3.92
CA SER A 98 -16.23 10.74 3.97
C SER A 98 -15.34 11.81 4.61
N LEU A 99 -15.17 12.92 3.90
CA LEU A 99 -14.27 14.02 4.27
C LEU A 99 -15.06 15.30 4.45
N SER A 100 -14.84 15.99 5.56
CA SER A 100 -15.36 17.33 5.77
C SER A 100 -14.28 18.25 6.32
N LEU A 101 -14.17 19.45 5.75
CA LEU A 101 -13.24 20.48 6.20
C LEU A 101 -14.04 21.72 6.59
N THR A 102 -14.13 21.96 7.90
CA THR A 102 -14.88 23.09 8.46
C THR A 102 -14.01 23.81 9.47
N SER A 103 -13.87 25.13 9.32
CA SER A 103 -13.09 25.96 10.25
C SER A 103 -11.68 25.41 10.53
N ASN A 104 -10.97 25.00 9.47
CA ASN A 104 -9.62 24.41 9.53
C ASN A 104 -9.53 23.04 10.24
N VAL A 105 -10.66 22.43 10.59
CA VAL A 105 -10.74 21.08 11.15
C VAL A 105 -11.15 20.10 10.06
N LEU A 106 -10.26 19.17 9.73
CA LEU A 106 -10.54 18.07 8.83
C LEU A 106 -11.10 16.88 9.63
N THR A 107 -12.32 16.45 9.31
CA THR A 107 -12.88 15.18 9.80
C THR A 107 -12.79 14.14 8.69
N ILE A 108 -12.21 12.99 9.02
CA ILE A 108 -12.09 11.83 8.15
C ILE A 108 -12.89 10.70 8.78
N ILE A 109 -14.05 10.40 8.18
CA ILE A 109 -14.83 9.22 8.55
C ILE A 109 -14.20 8.03 7.83
N MET A 110 -13.66 7.14 8.65
CA MET A 110 -12.96 5.94 8.19
C MET A 110 -14.01 4.87 7.84
N PRO A 111 -13.89 4.16 6.71
CA PRO A 111 -14.80 3.07 6.40
C PRO A 111 -14.51 1.83 7.26
N PRO A 112 -15.50 0.97 7.58
CA PRO A 112 -15.32 -0.18 8.47
C PRO A 112 -14.19 -1.13 8.09
N GLU A 113 -13.93 -1.31 6.80
CA GLU A 113 -12.85 -2.17 6.29
C GLU A 113 -11.46 -1.63 6.63
N SER A 114 -11.35 -0.36 7.03
CA SER A 114 -10.08 0.26 7.44
C SER A 114 -9.71 0.01 8.90
N TYR A 115 -10.68 -0.32 9.76
CA TYR A 115 -10.49 -0.33 11.22
C TYR A 115 -9.49 -1.40 11.67
N MET A 116 -9.42 -2.50 10.91
CA MET A 116 -8.59 -3.67 11.22
C MET A 116 -7.38 -3.82 10.30
N VAL A 117 -7.04 -2.78 9.52
CA VAL A 117 -5.82 -2.81 8.71
C VAL A 117 -4.60 -2.87 9.62
N ASP A 118 -3.68 -3.77 9.32
CA ASP A 118 -2.44 -3.93 10.08
C ASP A 118 -1.67 -2.60 10.17
N GLY A 119 -1.40 -2.17 11.40
CA GLY A 119 -0.71 -0.91 11.66
C GLY A 119 -1.55 0.35 11.43
N ILE A 120 -2.89 0.26 11.41
CA ILE A 120 -3.80 1.39 11.15
C ILE A 120 -3.47 2.65 11.97
N GLN A 121 -3.05 2.53 13.22
CA GLN A 121 -2.70 3.68 14.06
C GLN A 121 -1.43 4.40 13.55
N ILE A 122 -0.44 3.65 13.09
CA ILE A 122 0.78 4.19 12.47
C ILE A 122 0.40 4.88 11.16
N ILE A 123 -0.53 4.28 10.41
CA ILE A 123 -1.04 4.83 9.16
C ILE A 123 -1.80 6.13 9.38
N LYS A 124 -2.72 6.20 10.37
CA LYS A 124 -3.42 7.43 10.78
C LYS A 124 -2.46 8.55 11.12
N ARG A 125 -1.41 8.25 11.90
CA ARG A 125 -0.34 9.23 12.20
C ARG A 125 0.39 9.68 10.92
N GLY A 126 0.67 8.76 10.01
CA GLY A 126 1.27 9.07 8.71
C GLY A 126 0.40 9.99 7.86
N ILE A 127 -0.90 9.71 7.77
CA ILE A 127 -1.89 10.56 7.10
C ILE A 127 -1.92 11.94 7.74
N ALA A 128 -2.01 12.01 9.07
CA ALA A 128 -2.03 13.29 9.78
C ALA A 128 -0.80 14.14 9.48
N ASN A 129 0.39 13.55 9.57
CA ASN A 129 1.64 14.24 9.26
C ASN A 129 1.70 14.74 7.81
N ASP A 130 1.20 13.93 6.87
CA ASP A 130 1.18 14.30 5.46
C ASP A 130 0.22 15.47 5.20
N VAL A 131 -1.00 15.38 5.72
CA VAL A 131 -2.02 16.43 5.55
C VAL A 131 -1.53 17.74 6.18
N LEU A 132 -1.08 17.71 7.44
CA LEU A 132 -0.58 18.92 8.11
C LEU A 132 0.65 19.53 7.41
N ARG A 133 1.45 18.72 6.73
CA ARG A 133 2.62 19.20 5.97
C ARG A 133 2.23 19.83 4.63
N PHE A 134 1.28 19.24 3.91
CA PHE A 134 1.01 19.60 2.52
C PHE A 134 -0.24 20.47 2.35
N ILE A 135 -1.09 20.57 3.37
CA ILE A 135 -2.38 21.25 3.32
C ILE A 135 -2.46 22.22 4.52
N PRO A 136 -1.83 23.40 4.40
CA PRO A 136 -1.54 24.29 5.53
C PRO A 136 -2.78 24.92 6.18
N GLU A 137 -3.91 24.94 5.48
CA GLU A 137 -5.20 25.38 6.04
C GLU A 137 -5.78 24.39 7.06
N VAL A 138 -5.33 23.14 7.08
CA VAL A 138 -5.76 22.15 8.08
C VAL A 138 -4.91 22.31 9.34
N SER A 139 -5.55 22.70 10.45
CA SER A 139 -4.89 22.87 11.76
C SER A 139 -5.16 21.70 12.71
N LYS A 140 -6.25 20.96 12.49
CA LYS A 140 -6.67 19.82 13.31
C LYS A 140 -7.25 18.73 12.44
N ILE A 141 -6.96 17.48 12.78
CA ILE A 141 -7.47 16.29 12.08
C ILE A 141 -8.18 15.41 13.09
N VAL A 142 -9.39 14.96 12.75
CA VAL A 142 -10.20 14.03 13.54
C VAL A 142 -10.46 12.80 12.68
N PHE A 143 -10.09 11.63 13.18
CA PHE A 143 -10.46 10.35 12.58
C PHE A 143 -11.66 9.80 13.33
N THR A 144 -12.74 9.50 12.61
CA THR A 144 -13.97 8.95 13.17
C THR A 144 -14.16 7.52 12.69
N GLU A 145 -14.44 6.61 13.61
CA GLU A 145 -14.88 5.25 13.33
C GLU A 145 -16.29 5.08 13.90
N GLU A 146 -17.21 4.64 13.07
CA GLU A 146 -18.61 4.43 13.45
C GLU A 146 -18.88 2.93 13.62
N TYR A 147 -19.33 2.55 14.81
CA TYR A 147 -19.76 1.20 15.15
C TYR A 147 -21.27 1.20 15.37
N VAL A 148 -22.01 0.88 14.31
CA VAL A 148 -23.47 0.87 14.32
C VAL A 148 -23.97 -0.52 14.73
N ARG A 149 -24.90 -0.59 15.67
CA ARG A 149 -25.62 -1.83 15.97
C ARG A 149 -26.50 -2.18 14.78
N ARG A 150 -26.26 -3.34 14.14
CA ARG A 150 -27.21 -3.87 13.15
C ARG A 150 -28.52 -4.21 13.87
N ILE A 151 -29.57 -3.47 13.57
CA ILE A 151 -30.94 -3.91 13.84
C ILE A 151 -31.35 -4.64 12.56
N GLU A 152 -31.41 -5.97 12.62
CA GLU A 152 -32.07 -6.74 11.58
C GLU A 152 -33.53 -6.28 11.56
N ALA A 153 -33.97 -5.72 10.43
CA ALA A 153 -35.38 -5.46 10.20
C ALA A 153 -36.11 -6.81 10.26
N LYS A 154 -36.86 -7.02 11.34
CA LYS A 154 -37.88 -8.08 11.38
C LYS A 154 -38.78 -7.91 10.17
N THR A 155 -38.75 -8.90 9.29
CA THR A 155 -39.77 -9.15 8.28
C THR A 155 -41.08 -9.52 9.00
N GLU A 156 -41.77 -8.52 9.53
CA GLU A 156 -43.17 -8.63 9.99
C GLU A 156 -43.99 -7.65 9.14
N SER A 157 -44.34 -8.09 7.94
CA SER A 157 -45.47 -7.55 7.21
C SER A 157 -46.41 -8.68 6.82
N LYS A 158 -47.29 -9.00 7.79
CA LYS A 158 -48.69 -9.40 7.59
C LYS A 158 -48.95 -10.69 6.82
N GLU A 159 -48.70 -11.82 7.46
CA GLU A 159 -49.69 -12.90 7.44
C GLU A 159 -50.57 -12.76 8.69
N VAL A 160 -51.85 -13.13 8.53
CA VAL A 160 -52.94 -13.26 9.51
C VAL A 160 -54.00 -12.14 9.52
N GLU A 161 -55.23 -12.57 9.16
CA GLU A 161 -56.59 -11.99 9.31
C GLU A 161 -56.98 -10.88 8.31
N GLU A 162 -57.86 -11.10 7.31
CA GLU A 162 -59.23 -11.61 7.42
C GLU A 162 -59.64 -12.60 6.30
N VAL A 163 -60.15 -13.75 6.73
CA VAL A 163 -61.03 -14.66 5.97
C VAL A 163 -62.47 -14.32 6.37
N LYS A 164 -63.32 -13.87 5.43
CA LYS A 164 -64.73 -14.29 5.21
C LYS A 164 -65.51 -13.34 4.27
N GLU A 165 -66.08 -13.92 3.21
CA GLU A 165 -67.16 -13.36 2.36
C GLU A 165 -68.41 -12.92 3.18
N PRO A 166 -69.32 -12.13 2.60
CA PRO A 166 -70.46 -12.73 1.89
C PRO A 166 -70.88 -12.02 0.57
N SER A 167 -71.22 -12.85 -0.42
CA SER A 167 -72.35 -12.82 -1.38
C SER A 167 -73.20 -11.56 -1.65
N SER A 168 -73.75 -11.52 -2.89
CA SER A 168 -74.81 -10.66 -3.51
C SER A 168 -74.29 -9.35 -4.13
N GLU A 169 -74.56 -8.98 -5.38
CA GLU A 169 -75.65 -9.25 -6.36
C GLU A 169 -75.11 -9.53 -7.78
#